data_AF-A0A257JAB8-F1
#
_entry.id   AF-A0A257JAB8-F1
#
_cell.length_a   1.000
_cell.length_b   1.000
_cell.length_c   1.000
_cell.angle_alpha   90.00
_cell.angle_beta   90.00
_cell.angle_gamma   90.00
#
_symmetry.space_group_name_H-M   'P 1'
#
loop_
_entity.id
_entity.type
_entity.pdbx_description
1 polymer ?
#
loop_
_entity_poly.entity_id
_entity_poly.type
_entity_poly.pdbx_seq_one_letter_code
_entity_poly.pdbx_strand_id
1 'polypeptide(L)'
;IVHAGVMYVTTHSATLALHPLTGKQLWKQDIELPQDVFKMACCGILNRGAAIYEGKLFRVTLGGFIDGWDPATGKHLWRTYTTALSNEKGGNTWPGDTATKGGAPTWLTGAYDPELDLVYWGTGNGGPWNAEARKGDNLYICSVLAFRPKTGELVWHYQFTPNDPYDYDAT
;
A
#
# COMPACT_ATOMS: atom_id res chain seq x y z
N ILE A 1 -3.46 12.21 -10.13
CA ILE A 1 -2.39 13.25 -10.03
C ILE A 1 -1.96 13.65 -11.44
N VAL A 2 -1.56 14.90 -11.69
CA VAL A 2 -0.97 15.33 -12.98
C VAL A 2 0.48 15.73 -12.72
N HIS A 3 1.41 15.19 -13.49
CA HIS A 3 2.85 15.44 -13.34
C HIS A 3 3.54 15.36 -14.71
N ALA A 4 4.46 16.28 -14.99
CA ALA A 4 5.24 16.32 -16.23
C ALA A 4 4.39 16.16 -17.52
N GLY A 5 3.21 16.78 -17.57
CA GLY A 5 2.32 16.72 -18.73
C GLY A 5 1.55 15.41 -18.90
N VAL A 6 1.54 14.53 -17.89
CA VAL A 6 0.80 13.25 -17.89
C VAL A 6 -0.15 13.20 -16.69
N MET A 7 -1.38 12.73 -16.93
CA MET A 7 -2.37 12.48 -15.89
C MET A 7 -2.34 11.01 -15.48
N TYR A 8 -2.13 10.75 -14.19
CA TYR A 8 -2.13 9.41 -13.61
C TYR A 8 -3.41 9.18 -12.81
N VAL A 9 -4.12 8.12 -13.18
CA VAL A 9 -5.42 7.76 -12.61
C VAL A 9 -5.38 6.30 -12.17
N THR A 10 -5.95 6.04 -11.01
CA THR A 10 -6.15 4.69 -10.49
C THR A 10 -7.64 4.38 -10.46
N THR A 11 -7.99 3.14 -10.80
CA THR A 11 -9.34 2.58 -10.65
C THR A 11 -9.29 1.45 -9.62
N HIS A 12 -10.41 0.77 -9.38
CA HIS A 12 -10.42 -0.42 -8.52
C HIS A 12 -9.48 -1.55 -9.02
N SER A 13 -9.20 -1.62 -10.33
CA SER A 13 -8.49 -2.74 -10.97
C SER A 13 -7.27 -2.35 -11.81
N ALA A 14 -7.02 -1.07 -12.06
CA ALA A 14 -5.92 -0.66 -12.94
C ALA A 14 -5.33 0.71 -12.60
N THR A 15 -4.08 0.92 -12.96
CA THR A 15 -3.39 2.21 -12.98
C THR A 15 -3.21 2.64 -14.43
N LEU A 16 -3.51 3.89 -14.73
CA LEU A 16 -3.47 4.44 -16.08
C LEU A 16 -2.65 5.72 -16.12
N ALA A 17 -1.96 5.92 -17.23
CA ALA A 17 -1.49 7.24 -17.66
C ALA A 17 -2.29 7.72 -18.86
N LEU A 18 -2.76 8.95 -18.79
CA LEU A 18 -3.58 9.60 -19.79
C LEU A 18 -2.95 10.93 -20.21
N HIS A 19 -3.15 11.33 -21.45
CA HIS A 19 -2.85 12.68 -21.90
C HIS A 19 -3.86 13.66 -21.27
N PRO A 20 -3.42 14.68 -20.51
CA PRO A 20 -4.30 15.47 -19.64
C PRO A 20 -5.33 16.30 -20.40
N LEU A 21 -5.04 16.72 -21.64
CA LEU A 21 -5.98 17.53 -22.45
C LEU A 21 -6.96 16.70 -23.28
N THR A 22 -6.63 15.45 -23.59
CA THR A 22 -7.38 14.67 -24.59
C THR A 22 -7.97 13.38 -24.01
N GLY A 23 -7.53 12.98 -22.81
CA GLY A 23 -7.91 11.70 -22.22
C GLY A 23 -7.31 10.48 -22.93
N LYS A 24 -6.45 10.67 -23.95
CA LYS A 24 -5.82 9.55 -24.67
C LYS A 24 -5.01 8.70 -23.70
N GLN A 25 -5.30 7.40 -23.63
CA GLN A 25 -4.50 6.46 -22.86
C GLN A 25 -3.09 6.34 -23.44
N LEU A 26 -2.10 6.57 -22.58
CA LEU A 26 -0.68 6.40 -22.89
C LEU A 26 -0.24 4.97 -22.54
N TRP A 27 -0.59 4.53 -21.33
CA TRP A 27 -0.41 3.15 -20.88
C TRP A 27 -1.45 2.78 -19.82
N LYS A 28 -1.63 1.48 -19.61
CA LYS A 28 -2.49 0.89 -18.57
C LYS A 28 -1.79 -0.32 -17.96
N GLN A 29 -1.82 -0.41 -16.64
CA GLN A 29 -1.39 -1.58 -15.88
C GLN A 29 -2.57 -2.11 -15.08
N ASP A 30 -2.94 -3.36 -15.33
CA ASP A 30 -3.92 -4.05 -14.50
C ASP A 30 -3.29 -4.50 -13.19
N ILE A 31 -4.11 -4.62 -12.16
CA ILE A 31 -3.68 -5.02 -10.83
C ILE A 31 -4.39 -6.30 -10.47
N GLU A 32 -3.57 -7.28 -10.17
CA GLU A 32 -4.02 -8.52 -9.61
C GLU A 32 -4.22 -8.36 -8.10
N LEU A 33 -5.46 -8.52 -7.67
CA LEU A 33 -5.82 -8.62 -6.25
C LEU A 33 -5.97 -10.09 -5.88
N PRO A 34 -5.63 -10.48 -4.64
CA PRO A 34 -5.92 -11.82 -4.15
C PRO A 34 -7.41 -12.16 -4.31
N GLN A 35 -7.72 -13.39 -4.72
CA GLN A 35 -9.12 -13.82 -4.94
C GLN A 35 -10.00 -13.69 -3.70
N ASP A 36 -9.41 -13.77 -2.51
CA ASP A 36 -10.09 -13.65 -1.22
C ASP A 36 -10.06 -12.23 -0.63
N VAL A 37 -9.63 -11.22 -1.39
CA VAL A 37 -9.54 -9.83 -0.91
C VAL A 37 -10.89 -9.28 -0.40
N PHE A 38 -12.01 -9.77 -0.93
CA PHE A 38 -13.36 -9.39 -0.47
C PHE A 38 -13.64 -9.81 0.98
N LYS A 39 -12.94 -10.81 1.51
CA LYS A 39 -13.08 -11.21 2.92
C LYS A 39 -12.44 -10.19 3.88
N MET A 40 -11.59 -9.31 3.35
CA MET A 40 -10.90 -8.26 4.10
C MET A 40 -11.49 -6.87 3.86
N ALA A 41 -12.36 -6.68 2.85
CA ALA A 41 -12.93 -5.38 2.51
C ALA A 41 -14.34 -5.20 3.09
N CYS A 42 -14.51 -4.25 4.00
CA CYS A 42 -15.84 -3.80 4.44
C CYS A 42 -16.54 -2.93 3.38
N CYS A 43 -15.79 -2.14 2.60
CA CYS A 43 -16.33 -1.17 1.62
C CYS A 43 -16.15 -1.59 0.15
N GLY A 44 -15.80 -2.85 -0.11
CA GLY A 44 -15.51 -3.36 -1.45
C GLY A 44 -14.13 -2.96 -2.00
N ILE A 45 -13.92 -3.21 -3.30
CA ILE A 45 -12.65 -2.91 -3.98
C ILE A 45 -12.67 -1.46 -4.46
N LEU A 46 -12.27 -0.54 -3.59
CA LEU A 46 -12.27 0.89 -3.89
C LEU A 46 -10.91 1.39 -4.40
N ASN A 47 -10.95 2.49 -5.14
CA ASN A 47 -9.76 3.24 -5.52
C ASN A 47 -9.23 4.05 -4.31
N ARG A 48 -7.91 4.04 -4.10
CA ARG A 48 -7.24 4.73 -2.97
C ARG A 48 -6.21 5.77 -3.43
N GLY A 49 -6.29 6.15 -4.71
CA GLY A 49 -5.49 7.22 -5.29
C GLY A 49 -4.08 6.80 -5.72
N ALA A 50 -3.33 7.80 -6.16
CA ALA A 50 -1.95 7.67 -6.59
C ALA A 50 -1.15 8.89 -6.16
N ALA A 51 0.13 8.67 -5.84
CA ALA A 51 1.08 9.74 -5.53
C ALA A 51 2.30 9.65 -6.46
N ILE A 52 3.03 10.75 -6.62
CA ILE A 52 4.30 10.75 -7.36
C ILE A 52 5.38 11.39 -6.49
N TYR A 53 6.44 10.63 -6.22
CA TYR A 53 7.61 11.07 -5.45
C TYR A 53 8.89 10.58 -6.15
N GLU A 54 9.91 11.42 -6.27
CA GLU A 54 11.18 11.08 -6.96
C GLU A 54 11.01 10.43 -8.35
N GLY A 55 10.02 10.92 -9.12
CA GLY A 55 9.70 10.37 -10.43
C GLY A 55 9.30 8.89 -10.38
N LYS A 56 8.70 8.44 -9.28
CA LYS A 56 8.06 7.13 -9.13
C LYS A 56 6.59 7.35 -8.87
N LEU A 57 5.75 6.57 -9.54
CA LEU A 57 4.31 6.56 -9.29
C LEU A 57 4.01 5.52 -8.23
N PHE A 58 3.38 5.95 -7.15
CA PHE A 58 2.98 5.11 -6.03
C PHE A 58 1.52 4.78 -6.17
N ARG A 59 1.21 3.50 -5.98
CA ARG A 59 -0.15 3.04 -5.83
C ARG A 59 -0.26 2.14 -4.62
N VAL A 60 -1.40 2.29 -3.95
CA VAL A 60 -1.81 1.40 -2.89
C VAL A 60 -3.01 0.55 -3.27
N THR A 61 -3.12 -0.62 -2.62
CA THR A 61 -4.19 -1.56 -2.88
C THR A 61 -4.79 -2.10 -1.58
N LEU A 62 -5.94 -2.73 -1.71
CA LEU A 62 -6.60 -3.44 -0.61
C LEU A 62 -5.80 -4.67 -0.15
N GLY A 63 -4.88 -5.19 -0.98
CA GLY A 63 -4.10 -6.38 -0.68
C GLY A 63 -2.96 -6.19 0.33
N GLY A 64 -2.89 -5.04 1.00
CA GLY A 64 -1.85 -4.79 2.01
C GLY A 64 -0.47 -4.60 1.39
N PHE A 65 -0.38 -3.79 0.33
CA PHE A 65 0.91 -3.42 -0.26
C PHE A 65 0.88 -2.07 -0.97
N ILE A 66 2.07 -1.50 -1.09
CA ILE A 66 2.40 -0.29 -1.84
C ILE A 66 3.28 -0.70 -3.01
N ASP A 67 2.90 -0.32 -4.23
CA ASP A 67 3.69 -0.56 -5.44
C ASP A 67 4.31 0.75 -5.95
N GLY A 68 5.56 0.64 -6.36
CA GLY A 68 6.26 1.67 -7.13
C GLY A 68 6.28 1.33 -8.62
N TRP A 69 5.94 2.31 -9.45
CA TRP A 69 5.89 2.19 -10.90
C TRP A 69 6.73 3.27 -11.57
N ASP A 70 7.29 2.94 -12.73
CA ASP A 70 7.87 3.92 -13.64
C ASP A 70 6.73 4.73 -14.29
N PRO A 71 6.65 6.06 -14.08
CA PRO A 71 5.56 6.86 -14.57
C PRO A 71 5.57 7.06 -16.09
N ALA A 72 6.71 6.89 -16.75
CA ALA A 72 6.82 7.05 -18.21
C ALA A 72 6.34 5.79 -18.94
N THR A 73 6.69 4.61 -18.41
CA THR A 73 6.46 3.33 -19.09
C THR A 73 5.35 2.49 -18.47
N GLY A 74 4.95 2.78 -17.23
CA GLY A 74 4.08 1.91 -16.44
C GLY A 74 4.76 0.62 -16.00
N LYS A 75 6.10 0.51 -16.06
CA LYS A 75 6.81 -0.68 -15.59
C LYS A 75 6.74 -0.78 -14.07
N HIS A 76 6.40 -1.95 -13.52
CA HIS A 76 6.50 -2.24 -12.09
C HIS A 76 7.97 -2.24 -11.65
N LEU A 77 8.28 -1.55 -10.56
CA LEU A 77 9.66 -1.40 -10.07
C LEU A 77 9.88 -2.17 -8.77
N TRP A 78 8.94 -2.08 -7.83
CA TRP A 78 9.03 -2.73 -6.54
C TRP A 78 7.65 -2.82 -5.88
N ARG A 79 7.55 -3.73 -4.90
CA ARG A 79 6.40 -3.89 -4.01
C ARG A 79 6.88 -3.95 -2.58
N THR A 80 6.17 -3.24 -1.70
CA THR A 80 6.37 -3.30 -0.24
C THR A 80 5.06 -3.74 0.39
N TYR A 81 5.07 -4.87 1.09
CA TYR A 81 3.91 -5.33 1.85
C TYR A 81 3.78 -4.49 3.13
N THR A 82 2.55 -4.23 3.54
CA THR A 82 2.21 -3.49 4.77
C THR A 82 1.91 -4.44 5.93
N THR A 83 2.01 -5.74 5.69
CA THR A 83 2.19 -6.78 6.71
C THR A 83 3.60 -7.34 6.60
N ALA A 84 4.23 -7.63 7.73
CA ALA A 84 5.52 -8.28 7.80
C ALA A 84 5.34 -9.78 7.53
N LEU A 85 5.84 -10.24 6.39
CA LEU A 85 5.80 -11.65 6.02
C LEU A 85 6.71 -12.49 6.92
N SER A 86 6.50 -13.80 6.96
CA SER A 86 7.18 -14.70 7.90
C SER A 86 8.70 -14.71 7.77
N ASN A 87 9.24 -14.37 6.60
CA ASN A 87 10.67 -14.23 6.32
C ASN A 87 11.22 -12.80 6.51
N GLU A 88 10.41 -11.85 6.99
CA GLU A 88 10.78 -10.45 7.17
C GLU A 88 10.95 -10.10 8.65
N LYS A 89 11.63 -8.97 8.92
CA LYS A 89 11.69 -8.41 10.27
C LYS A 89 10.28 -8.10 10.75
N GLY A 90 9.92 -8.62 11.92
CA GLY A 90 8.57 -8.49 12.48
C GLY A 90 7.60 -9.60 12.06
N GLY A 91 7.99 -10.49 11.14
CA GLY A 91 7.17 -11.63 10.72
C GLY A 91 6.79 -12.57 11.88
N ASN A 92 7.64 -12.66 12.91
CA ASN A 92 7.38 -13.40 14.14
C ASN A 92 6.25 -12.82 15.00
N THR A 93 5.71 -11.64 14.66
CA THR A 93 4.52 -11.06 15.31
C THR A 93 3.21 -11.58 14.73
N TRP A 94 3.28 -12.47 13.74
CA TRP A 94 2.13 -13.16 13.14
C TRP A 94 2.18 -14.66 13.44
N PRO A 95 1.03 -15.29 13.74
CA PRO A 95 0.95 -16.75 13.80
C PRO A 95 1.10 -17.37 12.41
N GLY A 96 2.12 -18.20 12.21
CA GLY A 96 2.35 -18.91 10.94
C GLY A 96 2.36 -17.94 9.75
N ASP A 97 1.59 -18.26 8.71
CA ASP A 97 1.53 -17.45 7.48
C ASP A 97 0.34 -16.49 7.42
N THR A 98 -0.27 -16.17 8.57
CA THR A 98 -1.46 -15.30 8.63
C THR A 98 -1.21 -13.88 8.08
N ALA A 99 0.04 -13.40 8.10
CA ALA A 99 0.45 -12.12 7.51
C ALA A 99 0.07 -11.99 6.01
N THR A 100 0.07 -13.10 5.26
CA THR A 100 -0.28 -13.12 3.83
C THR A 100 -1.72 -12.69 3.55
N LYS A 101 -2.58 -12.71 4.59
CA LYS A 101 -3.97 -12.28 4.56
C LYS A 101 -4.28 -11.35 5.74
N GLY A 102 -3.25 -10.66 6.22
CA GLY A 102 -3.25 -9.92 7.46
C GLY A 102 -3.87 -8.53 7.38
N GLY A 103 -4.35 -8.08 6.22
CA GLY A 103 -4.91 -6.74 6.04
C GLY A 103 -3.82 -5.68 5.86
N ALA A 104 -3.80 -4.67 6.74
CA ALA A 104 -3.01 -3.45 6.64
C ALA A 104 -3.22 -2.63 5.35
N PRO A 105 -4.45 -2.47 4.82
CA PRO A 105 -4.69 -1.63 3.65
C PRO A 105 -4.32 -0.18 3.94
N THR A 106 -3.89 0.59 2.95
CA THR A 106 -3.56 2.02 3.17
C THR A 106 -4.61 2.88 2.47
N TRP A 107 -5.46 3.57 3.22
CA TRP A 107 -6.65 4.26 2.68
C TRP A 107 -6.37 5.64 2.12
N LEU A 108 -5.39 6.34 2.69
CA LEU A 108 -4.98 7.67 2.26
C LEU A 108 -3.66 7.64 1.50
N THR A 109 -3.35 8.76 0.84
CA THR A 109 -2.06 8.95 0.18
C THR A 109 -1.03 9.39 1.22
N GLY A 110 0.16 8.79 1.16
CA GLY A 110 1.26 9.14 2.05
C GLY A 110 1.88 10.50 1.71
N ALA A 111 2.83 10.94 2.53
CA ALA A 111 3.60 12.17 2.34
C ALA A 111 5.04 11.85 1.93
N TYR A 112 5.74 12.82 1.35
CA TYR A 112 7.15 12.69 0.97
C TYR A 112 7.97 13.88 1.46
N ASP A 113 9.16 13.57 1.97
CA ASP A 113 10.16 14.55 2.38
C ASP A 113 11.40 14.41 1.46
N PRO A 114 11.69 15.42 0.62
CA PRO A 114 12.83 15.39 -0.29
C PRO A 114 14.18 15.59 0.39
N GLU A 115 14.23 16.20 1.58
CA GLU A 115 15.50 16.41 2.29
C GLU A 115 15.98 15.09 2.92
N LEU A 116 15.04 14.27 3.39
CA LEU A 116 15.33 12.97 4.02
C LEU A 116 15.30 11.79 3.03
N ASP A 117 14.75 12.01 1.83
CA ASP A 117 14.44 10.98 0.84
C ASP A 117 13.59 9.84 1.45
N LEU A 118 12.48 10.23 2.09
CA LEU A 118 11.56 9.31 2.77
C LEU A 118 10.11 9.57 2.37
N VAL A 119 9.41 8.49 2.05
CA VAL A 119 7.95 8.46 1.94
C VAL A 119 7.39 7.92 3.25
N TYR A 120 6.38 8.60 3.79
CA TYR A 120 5.65 8.21 5.00
C TYR A 120 4.23 7.78 4.64
N TRP A 121 3.82 6.58 5.06
CA TRP A 121 2.51 6.04 4.72
C TRP A 121 1.86 5.34 5.90
N GLY A 122 0.62 5.72 6.20
CA GLY A 122 -0.19 5.10 7.22
C GLY A 122 -0.83 3.78 6.75
N THR A 123 -0.94 2.81 7.65
CA THR A 123 -1.50 1.48 7.38
C THR A 123 -2.74 1.22 8.22
N GLY A 124 -3.62 0.40 7.65
CA GLY A 124 -4.91 0.08 8.20
C GLY A 124 -4.90 -1.08 9.19
N ASN A 125 -6.11 -1.48 9.55
CA ASN A 125 -6.43 -2.54 10.47
C ASN A 125 -5.92 -3.94 10.06
N GLY A 126 -5.90 -4.85 11.03
CA GLY A 126 -5.54 -6.25 10.83
C GLY A 126 -6.72 -7.15 10.43
N GLY A 127 -6.49 -8.04 9.47
CA GLY A 127 -7.41 -9.09 9.05
C GLY A 127 -7.02 -10.47 9.62
N PRO A 128 -7.99 -11.30 10.05
CA PRO A 128 -9.41 -10.99 10.23
C PRO A 128 -9.65 -10.00 11.39
N TRP A 129 -10.81 -9.34 11.44
CA TRP A 129 -11.16 -8.40 12.50
C TRP A 129 -11.10 -9.01 13.92
N ASN A 130 -11.39 -10.31 14.04
CA ASN A 130 -11.21 -11.02 15.30
C ASN A 130 -9.70 -11.23 15.58
N ALA A 131 -9.12 -10.33 16.39
CA ALA A 131 -7.71 -10.36 16.79
C ALA A 131 -7.27 -11.70 17.44
N GLU A 132 -8.18 -12.42 18.12
CA GLU A 132 -7.85 -13.71 18.72
C GLU A 132 -7.44 -14.78 17.69
N ALA A 133 -7.86 -14.63 16.42
CA ALA A 133 -7.46 -15.52 15.34
C ALA A 133 -6.06 -15.21 14.78
N ARG A 134 -5.45 -14.10 15.18
CA ARG A 134 -4.14 -13.61 14.70
C ARG A 134 -3.26 -13.08 15.85
N LYS A 135 -3.25 -13.75 17.01
CA LYS A 135 -2.51 -13.29 18.20
C LYS A 135 -1.07 -12.85 17.92
N GLY A 136 -0.73 -11.64 18.34
CA GLY A 136 0.59 -11.03 18.20
C GLY A 136 0.46 -9.57 17.77
N ASP A 137 1.55 -8.81 17.78
CA ASP A 137 1.49 -7.37 17.46
C ASP A 137 1.03 -7.10 16.02
N ASN A 138 1.13 -8.09 15.12
CA ASN A 138 0.68 -8.04 13.73
C ASN A 138 1.34 -6.91 12.91
N LEU A 139 2.66 -6.79 12.96
CA LEU A 139 3.35 -5.74 12.22
C LEU A 139 3.08 -5.87 10.71
N TYR A 140 2.71 -4.84 9.95
CA TYR A 140 2.64 -3.43 10.32
C TYR A 140 1.22 -2.88 10.23
N ILE A 141 0.21 -3.57 10.82
CA ILE A 141 -1.14 -2.99 10.93
C ILE A 141 -1.10 -1.73 11.80
N CYS A 142 -2.03 -0.79 11.58
CA CYS A 142 -2.24 0.40 12.39
C CYS A 142 -0.93 1.15 12.70
N SER A 143 -0.11 1.35 11.67
CA SER A 143 1.25 1.87 11.78
C SER A 143 1.47 3.03 10.82
N VAL A 144 2.53 3.80 11.05
CA VAL A 144 3.17 4.59 10.00
C VAL A 144 4.45 3.91 9.57
N LEU A 145 4.65 3.81 8.26
CA LEU A 145 5.85 3.28 7.62
C LEU A 145 6.64 4.42 6.97
N ALA A 146 7.96 4.41 7.14
CA ALA A 146 8.86 5.24 6.37
C ALA A 146 9.71 4.37 5.46
N PHE A 147 9.68 4.63 4.15
CA PHE A 147 10.42 3.83 3.17
C PHE A 147 11.06 4.68 2.08
N ARG A 148 12.07 4.11 1.42
CA ARG A 148 12.78 4.74 0.32
C ARG A 148 11.91 4.77 -0.93
N PRO A 149 11.66 5.95 -1.55
CA PRO A 149 10.78 6.03 -2.73
C PRO A 149 11.32 5.24 -3.93
N LYS A 150 12.65 5.18 -4.08
CA LYS A 150 13.28 4.54 -5.23
C LYS A 150 13.23 3.01 -5.18
N THR A 151 13.31 2.43 -3.99
CA THR A 151 13.49 0.98 -3.79
C THR A 151 12.33 0.29 -3.08
N GLY A 152 11.46 1.04 -2.39
CA GLY A 152 10.45 0.49 -1.50
C GLY A 152 11.01 -0.04 -0.17
N GLU A 153 12.30 0.14 0.09
CA GLU A 153 12.96 -0.35 1.30
C GLU A 153 12.40 0.34 2.55
N LEU A 154 11.86 -0.44 3.48
CA LEU A 154 11.40 0.04 4.77
C LEU A 154 12.60 0.50 5.62
N VAL A 155 12.60 1.76 6.02
CA VAL A 155 13.64 2.38 6.85
C VAL A 155 13.27 2.30 8.33
N TRP A 156 12.05 2.69 8.68
CA TRP A 156 11.52 2.60 10.04
C TRP A 156 10.00 2.49 10.03
N HIS A 157 9.43 2.09 11.16
CA HIS A 157 7.99 2.12 11.39
C HIS A 157 7.69 2.57 12.83
N TYR A 158 6.46 3.00 13.06
CA TYR A 158 5.89 3.16 14.38
C TYR A 158 4.47 2.58 14.38
N GLN A 159 4.19 1.65 15.28
CA GLN A 159 2.87 1.02 15.41
C GLN A 159 2.07 1.70 16.51
N PHE A 160 0.89 2.22 16.16
CA PHE A 160 0.00 2.92 17.10
C PHE A 160 -0.86 1.94 17.90
N THR A 161 -1.37 0.90 17.23
CA THR A 161 -2.32 -0.06 17.83
C THR A 161 -1.87 -1.50 17.55
N PRO A 162 -0.97 -2.07 18.37
CA PRO A 162 -0.59 -3.47 18.26
C PRO A 162 -1.80 -4.39 18.43
N ASN A 163 -1.89 -5.45 17.62
CA ASN A 163 -2.98 -6.43 17.66
C ASN A 163 -4.39 -5.82 17.64
N ASP A 164 -4.61 -4.74 16.87
CA ASP A 164 -5.88 -3.99 16.84
C ASP A 164 -7.11 -4.90 16.71
N PRO A 165 -8.07 -4.86 17.66
CA PRO A 165 -9.33 -5.59 17.57
C PRO A 165 -10.53 -4.70 17.18
N TYR A 166 -10.31 -3.40 16.91
CA TYR A 166 -11.37 -2.39 16.85
C TYR A 166 -11.50 -1.66 15.50
N ASP A 167 -10.69 -2.00 14.49
CA ASP A 167 -10.71 -1.32 13.19
C ASP A 167 -10.20 0.14 13.32
N TYR A 168 -9.14 0.35 14.10
CA TYR A 168 -8.52 1.65 14.33
C TYR A 168 -7.37 1.90 13.34
N ASP A 169 -7.73 1.97 12.06
CA ASP A 169 -6.82 2.29 10.96
C ASP A 169 -5.99 3.55 11.24
N ALA A 170 -4.69 3.50 10.94
CA ALA A 170 -3.76 4.62 11.14
C ALA A 170 -3.40 5.29 9.80
N THR A 171 -4.37 5.39 8.90
CA THR A 171 -4.18 5.83 7.51
C THR A 171 -4.52 7.28 7.28
#